data_AF-A0A441S8R5-F1
#
_entry.id   AF-A0A441S8R5-F1
#
_cell.length_a   1.000
_cell.length_b   1.000
_cell.length_c   1.000
_cell.angle_alpha   90.00
_cell.angle_beta   90.00
_cell.angle_gamma   90.00
#
_symmetry.space_group_name_H-M   'P 1'
#
loop_
_entity.id
_entity.type
_entity.pdbx_description
1 polymer ?
#
loop_
_entity_poly.entity_id
_entity_poly.type
_entity_poly.pdbx_seq_one_letter_code
_entity_poly.pdbx_strand_id
1 'polypeptide(L)'
;MRILFASFAAILLACAASPASAGDQATQPSAASPPPAITPPPAAPTRQGRLDQLFADLKRERNEKAAERIAGRIWGEWNQSGSASIDLMMQWAQKATEDQKFDVALDFLDQVVTLQPDYAEGWNRRATVHFLMKNYGKSMSDIDHTLQLEPRHFGALSGLAQIMAETGHKQSALEAWQKVLTIYPMMRSAQDQVSTLSEELAGEGI
;
A
#
# COMPACT_ATOMS: atom_id res chain seq x y z
N MET A 1 16.86 59.90 -32.74
CA MET A 1 17.72 60.98 -33.30
C MET A 1 19.10 60.82 -32.70
N ARG A 2 20.11 60.54 -33.53
CA ARG A 2 21.52 60.32 -33.20
C ARG A 2 22.20 61.64 -32.82
N ILE A 3 23.07 61.67 -31.81
CA ILE A 3 24.23 62.57 -31.78
C ILE A 3 25.40 61.85 -31.07
N LEU A 4 26.47 61.59 -31.85
CA LEU A 4 27.85 61.34 -31.39
C LEU A 4 28.53 62.67 -31.03
N PHE A 5 29.51 62.66 -30.13
CA PHE A 5 30.80 63.42 -30.13
C PHE A 5 31.51 63.04 -28.80
N ALA A 6 32.64 62.35 -28.75
CA ALA A 6 34.03 62.68 -29.13
C ALA A 6 34.93 62.85 -27.89
N SER A 7 35.92 61.96 -27.81
CA SER A 7 37.29 62.07 -27.29
C SER A 7 37.66 63.11 -26.22
N PHE A 8 38.30 62.62 -25.15
CA PHE A 8 39.49 63.29 -24.61
C PHE A 8 40.50 62.27 -24.08
N ALA A 9 41.75 62.43 -24.53
CA ALA A 9 42.91 61.68 -24.13
C ALA A 9 43.57 62.31 -22.90
N ALA A 10 44.15 61.49 -22.02
CA ALA A 10 45.17 61.94 -21.08
C ALA A 10 46.24 60.86 -20.94
N ILE A 11 47.49 61.30 -21.09
CA ILE A 11 48.70 60.53 -21.27
C ILE A 11 49.57 60.64 -20.00
N LEU A 12 50.09 59.48 -19.58
CA LEU A 12 51.34 59.15 -18.85
C LEU A 12 51.75 59.92 -17.58
N LEU A 13 51.96 59.15 -16.50
CA LEU A 13 53.23 59.20 -15.76
C LEU A 13 53.66 57.80 -15.32
N ALA A 14 54.85 57.42 -15.75
CA ALA A 14 55.50 56.14 -15.51
C ALA A 14 56.39 56.19 -14.28
N CYS A 15 56.41 55.10 -13.50
CA CYS A 15 57.56 54.72 -12.67
C CYS A 15 57.80 53.22 -12.87
N ALA A 16 58.93 52.91 -13.47
CA ALA A 16 59.40 51.56 -13.74
C ALA A 16 60.16 50.99 -12.54
N ALA A 17 59.98 49.68 -12.29
CA ALA A 17 61.02 48.80 -11.76
C ALA A 17 60.63 47.34 -12.04
N SER A 18 61.29 46.75 -13.04
CA SER A 18 61.39 45.30 -13.34
C SER A 18 62.24 44.58 -12.25
N PRO A 19 62.45 43.24 -12.23
CA PRO A 19 62.36 42.31 -13.37
C PRO A 19 61.96 40.84 -13.07
N ALA A 20 62.07 40.02 -14.14
CA ALA A 20 62.13 38.56 -14.18
C ALA A 20 60.75 37.85 -14.06
N SER A 21 60.36 36.89 -14.89
CA SER A 21 61.14 35.97 -15.73
C SER A 21 60.22 35.24 -16.72
N ALA A 22 60.80 34.88 -17.87
CA ALA A 22 60.66 33.63 -18.62
C ALA A 22 59.28 32.98 -18.84
N GLY A 23 58.98 32.73 -20.12
CA GLY A 23 58.37 31.46 -20.54
C GLY A 23 56.96 31.56 -21.11
N ASP A 24 56.88 31.77 -22.42
CA ASP A 24 55.77 31.28 -23.24
C ASP A 24 55.56 29.78 -23.00
N GLN A 25 54.37 29.40 -22.53
CA GLN A 25 53.62 28.23 -23.00
C GLN A 25 52.19 28.31 -22.44
N ALA A 26 51.25 28.68 -23.31
CA ALA A 26 49.83 28.54 -23.03
C ALA A 26 49.48 27.05 -22.91
N THR A 27 49.46 26.54 -21.69
CA THR A 27 48.93 25.21 -21.37
C THR A 27 47.41 25.26 -21.53
N GLN A 28 46.88 24.57 -22.55
CA GLN A 28 45.45 24.29 -22.58
C GLN A 28 45.06 23.50 -21.33
N PRO A 29 43.96 23.84 -20.64
CA PRO A 29 43.47 23.03 -19.54
C PRO A 29 43.05 21.66 -20.08
N SER A 30 43.78 20.62 -19.66
CA SER A 30 43.42 19.22 -19.89
C SER A 30 42.04 18.98 -19.27
N ALA A 31 41.05 18.68 -20.11
CA ALA A 31 39.71 18.35 -19.68
C ALA A 31 39.76 17.08 -18.82
N ALA A 32 39.53 17.23 -17.52
CA ALA A 32 39.37 16.11 -16.62
C ALA A 32 38.20 15.23 -17.10
N SER A 33 38.43 13.94 -17.27
CA SER A 33 37.38 12.97 -17.59
C SER A 33 36.28 13.02 -16.53
N PRO A 34 34.99 12.97 -16.93
CA PRO A 34 33.90 12.96 -15.98
C PRO A 34 34.00 11.71 -15.07
N PRO A 35 33.64 11.83 -13.78
CA PRO A 35 33.62 10.67 -12.88
C PRO A 35 32.66 9.60 -13.44
N PRO A 36 32.93 8.30 -13.19
CA PRO A 36 32.07 7.23 -13.65
C PRO A 36 30.65 7.46 -13.12
N ALA A 37 29.67 7.43 -14.02
CA ALA A 37 28.27 7.53 -13.67
C ALA A 37 27.92 6.41 -12.70
N ILE A 38 27.61 6.77 -11.45
CA ILE A 38 27.00 5.85 -10.50
C ILE A 38 25.60 5.59 -11.04
N THR A 39 25.42 4.47 -11.76
CA THR A 39 24.08 4.04 -12.15
C THR A 39 23.29 3.79 -10.87
N PRO A 40 22.18 4.49 -10.62
CA PRO A 40 21.36 4.21 -9.45
C PRO A 40 20.91 2.75 -9.49
N PRO A 41 20.85 2.06 -8.34
CA PRO A 41 20.36 0.69 -8.28
C PRO A 41 18.96 0.62 -8.91
N PRO A 42 18.58 -0.51 -9.52
CA PRO A 42 17.26 -0.67 -10.13
C PRO A 42 16.18 -0.30 -9.11
N ALA A 43 15.22 0.52 -9.55
CA ALA A 43 14.15 1.02 -8.69
C ALA A 43 13.43 -0.15 -7.99
N ALA A 44 13.23 -0.03 -6.67
CA ALA A 44 12.52 -1.03 -5.90
C ALA A 44 11.11 -1.27 -6.49
N PRO A 45 10.59 -2.52 -6.48
CA PRO A 45 9.28 -2.82 -7.00
C PRO A 45 8.21 -1.98 -6.30
N THR A 46 7.26 -1.47 -7.07
CA THR A 46 6.10 -0.73 -6.53
C THR A 46 5.31 -1.61 -5.56
N ARG A 47 4.56 -0.99 -4.63
CA ARG A 47 3.71 -1.72 -3.67
C ARG A 47 2.76 -2.69 -4.39
N GLN A 48 2.13 -2.24 -5.46
CA GLN A 48 1.26 -3.07 -6.28
C GLN A 48 2.01 -4.27 -6.87
N GLY A 49 3.20 -4.06 -7.43
CA GLY A 49 4.01 -5.16 -7.98
C GLY A 49 4.43 -6.17 -6.91
N ARG A 50 4.71 -5.73 -5.68
CA ARG A 50 4.98 -6.64 -4.55
C ARG A 50 3.73 -7.45 -4.18
N LEU A 51 2.56 -6.81 -4.08
CA LEU A 51 1.29 -7.49 -3.80
C LEU A 51 0.96 -8.52 -4.88
N ASP A 52 1.12 -8.17 -6.16
CA ASP A 52 0.83 -9.07 -7.28
C ASP A 52 1.71 -10.32 -7.24
N GLN A 53 3.00 -10.17 -6.92
CA GLN A 53 3.90 -11.30 -6.74
C GLN A 53 3.49 -12.17 -5.55
N LEU A 54 3.17 -11.55 -4.40
CA LEU A 54 2.73 -12.28 -3.21
C LEU A 54 1.45 -13.09 -3.48
N PHE A 55 0.49 -12.53 -4.21
CA PHE A 55 -0.72 -13.26 -4.61
C PHE A 55 -0.44 -14.42 -5.56
N ALA A 56 0.47 -14.23 -6.52
CA ALA A 56 0.88 -15.29 -7.43
C ALA A 56 1.54 -16.45 -6.66
N ASP A 57 2.38 -16.15 -5.68
CA ASP A 57 3.03 -17.13 -4.81
C ASP A 57 1.99 -17.83 -3.93
N LEU A 58 1.10 -17.07 -3.28
CA LEU A 58 0.05 -17.59 -2.40
C LEU A 58 -0.84 -18.62 -3.11
N LYS A 59 -1.23 -18.34 -4.36
CA LYS A 59 -2.08 -19.23 -5.16
C LYS A 59 -1.38 -20.55 -5.54
N ARG A 60 -0.06 -20.54 -5.67
CA ARG A 60 0.74 -21.71 -6.09
C ARG A 60 1.26 -22.54 -4.91
N GLU A 61 1.34 -21.93 -3.73
CA GLU A 61 1.79 -22.61 -2.52
C GLU A 61 0.83 -23.74 -2.13
N ARG A 62 1.40 -24.87 -1.70
CA ARG A 62 0.68 -26.09 -1.28
C ARG A 62 0.98 -26.47 0.16
N ASN A 63 1.98 -25.84 0.77
CA ASN A 63 2.26 -25.96 2.18
C ASN A 63 1.50 -24.88 2.96
N GLU A 64 0.65 -25.31 3.89
CA GLU A 64 -0.19 -24.44 4.72
C GLU A 64 0.62 -23.36 5.45
N LYS A 65 1.65 -23.74 6.20
CA LYS A 65 2.48 -22.81 6.97
C LYS A 65 3.24 -21.83 6.08
N ALA A 66 3.67 -22.27 4.89
CA ALA A 66 4.31 -21.37 3.94
C ALA A 66 3.31 -20.36 3.36
N ALA A 67 2.09 -20.81 3.04
CA ALA A 67 1.03 -19.95 2.55
C ALA A 67 0.62 -18.90 3.60
N GLU A 68 0.53 -19.30 4.88
CA GLU A 68 0.26 -18.37 5.99
C GLU A 68 1.32 -17.26 6.09
N ARG A 69 2.61 -17.60 5.92
CA ARG A 69 3.68 -16.60 5.89
C ARG A 69 3.53 -15.63 4.71
N ILE A 70 3.12 -16.12 3.53
CA ILE A 70 2.87 -15.26 2.37
C ILE A 70 1.67 -14.36 2.63
N ALA A 71 0.57 -14.91 3.16
CA ALA A 71 -0.62 -14.15 3.52
C ALA A 71 -0.30 -13.07 4.58
N GLY A 72 0.55 -13.38 5.57
CA GLY A 72 1.04 -12.40 6.54
C GLY A 72 1.82 -11.25 5.91
N ARG A 73 2.60 -11.51 4.86
CA ARG A 73 3.27 -10.45 4.09
C ARG A 73 2.27 -9.59 3.31
N ILE A 74 1.21 -10.19 2.76
CA ILE A 74 0.13 -9.43 2.10
C ILE A 74 -0.57 -8.51 3.10
N TRP A 75 -0.91 -9.03 4.29
CA TRP A 75 -1.43 -8.19 5.38
C TRP A 75 -0.48 -7.07 5.76
N GLY A 76 0.83 -7.36 5.82
CA GLY A 76 1.85 -6.34 6.07
C GLY A 76 1.86 -5.24 5.01
N GLU A 77 1.69 -5.59 3.73
CA GLU A 77 1.57 -4.60 2.66
C GLU A 77 0.24 -3.85 2.73
N TRP A 78 -0.89 -4.50 3.08
CA TRP A 78 -2.19 -3.84 3.24
C TRP A 78 -2.25 -2.90 4.43
N ASN A 79 -1.62 -3.24 5.56
CA ASN A 79 -1.64 -2.43 6.77
C ASN A 79 -0.78 -1.15 6.69
N GLN A 80 -0.04 -0.96 5.61
CA GLN A 80 0.72 0.27 5.37
C GLN A 80 -0.17 1.28 4.65
N SER A 81 -0.63 2.31 5.35
CA SER A 81 -1.39 3.39 4.71
C SER A 81 -0.50 4.34 3.90
N GLY A 82 0.79 4.42 4.25
CA GLY A 82 1.71 5.45 3.76
C GLY A 82 1.69 6.73 4.59
N SER A 83 0.90 6.78 5.67
CA SER A 83 0.81 7.90 6.60
C SER A 83 0.95 7.42 8.04
N ALA A 84 2.00 7.89 8.73
CA ALA A 84 2.24 7.51 10.13
C ALA A 84 1.06 7.87 11.05
N SER A 85 0.34 8.95 10.75
CA SER A 85 -0.86 9.34 11.50
C SER A 85 -2.01 8.36 11.30
N ILE A 86 -2.23 7.91 10.05
CA ILE A 86 -3.27 6.92 9.74
C ILE A 86 -2.90 5.57 10.36
N ASP A 87 -1.65 5.16 10.26
CA ASP A 87 -1.16 3.91 10.86
C ASP A 87 -1.32 3.92 12.39
N LEU A 88 -1.12 5.07 13.04
CA LEU A 88 -1.34 5.22 14.48
C LEU A 88 -2.83 5.13 14.85
N MET A 89 -3.72 5.78 14.08
CA MET A 89 -5.17 5.66 14.30
C MET A 89 -5.65 4.23 14.11
N MET A 90 -5.11 3.50 13.13
CA MET A 90 -5.41 2.09 12.92
C MET A 90 -4.97 1.22 14.11
N GLN A 91 -3.81 1.50 14.71
CA GLN A 91 -3.36 0.82 15.93
C GLN A 91 -4.28 1.10 17.12
N TRP A 92 -4.72 2.35 17.31
CA TRP A 92 -5.66 2.69 18.38
C TRP A 92 -7.04 2.05 18.16
N ALA A 93 -7.55 2.07 16.93
CA ALA A 93 -8.79 1.38 16.58
C ALA A 93 -8.70 -0.13 16.84
N GLN A 94 -7.59 -0.77 16.47
CA GLN A 94 -7.33 -2.17 16.75
C GLN A 94 -7.36 -2.45 18.26
N LYS A 95 -6.64 -1.64 19.04
CA LYS A 95 -6.60 -1.79 20.51
C LYS A 95 -7.97 -1.59 21.14
N ALA A 96 -8.74 -0.61 20.68
CA ALA A 96 -10.10 -0.37 21.15
C ALA A 96 -11.04 -1.54 20.81
N THR A 97 -10.89 -2.13 19.62
CA THR A 97 -11.63 -3.33 19.21
C THR A 97 -11.32 -4.53 20.10
N GLU A 98 -10.05 -4.76 20.42
CA GLU A 98 -9.61 -5.81 21.35
C GLU A 98 -10.17 -5.62 22.76
N ASP A 99 -10.28 -4.36 23.21
CA ASP A 99 -10.90 -3.98 24.49
C ASP A 99 -12.43 -3.98 24.45
N GLN A 100 -13.05 -4.36 23.32
CA GLN A 100 -14.49 -4.31 23.07
C GLN A 100 -15.10 -2.90 23.21
N LYS A 101 -14.29 -1.85 23.09
CA LYS A 101 -14.70 -0.44 23.06
C LYS A 101 -15.02 -0.04 21.61
N PHE A 102 -16.10 -0.60 21.08
CA PHE A 102 -16.44 -0.51 19.67
C PHE A 102 -16.78 0.92 19.21
N ASP A 103 -17.39 1.73 20.06
CA ASP A 103 -17.61 3.15 19.84
C ASP A 103 -16.31 3.91 19.59
N VAL A 104 -15.32 3.74 20.48
CA VAL A 104 -14.00 4.36 20.34
C VAL A 104 -13.26 3.85 19.10
N ALA A 105 -13.39 2.55 18.78
CA ALA A 105 -12.81 2.00 17.56
C ALA A 105 -13.41 2.65 16.30
N LEU A 106 -14.74 2.84 16.27
CA LEU A 106 -15.42 3.50 15.15
C LEU A 106 -15.02 4.97 15.02
N ASP A 107 -14.86 5.73 16.11
CA ASP A 107 -14.41 7.13 16.05
C ASP A 107 -13.05 7.29 15.34
N PHE A 108 -12.11 6.36 15.59
CA PHE A 108 -10.83 6.35 14.88
C PHE A 108 -10.98 5.90 13.43
N LEU A 109 -11.78 4.86 13.17
CA LEU A 109 -11.94 4.30 11.82
C LEU A 109 -12.71 5.25 10.90
N ASP A 110 -13.68 5.99 11.42
CA ASP A 110 -14.40 7.04 10.68
C ASP A 110 -13.45 8.17 10.25
N GLN A 111 -12.51 8.56 11.11
CA GLN A 111 -11.46 9.51 10.76
C GLN A 111 -10.52 8.93 9.69
N VAL A 112 -10.12 7.66 9.81
CA VAL A 112 -9.25 7.00 8.82
C VAL A 112 -9.89 7.02 7.44
N VAL A 113 -11.14 6.56 7.31
CA VAL A 113 -11.80 6.48 5.99
C VAL A 113 -12.18 7.85 5.43
N THR A 114 -12.33 8.87 6.29
CA THR A 114 -12.54 10.26 5.86
C THR A 114 -11.25 10.88 5.32
N LEU A 115 -10.13 10.65 6.00
CA LEU A 115 -8.82 11.22 5.64
C LEU A 115 -8.16 10.49 4.48
N GLN A 116 -8.40 9.18 4.36
CA GLN A 116 -7.80 8.33 3.33
C GLN A 116 -8.84 7.35 2.76
N PRO A 117 -9.77 7.83 1.91
CA PRO A 117 -10.87 7.02 1.39
C PRO A 117 -10.43 5.92 0.42
N ASP A 118 -9.20 5.98 -0.12
CA ASP A 118 -8.58 4.99 -1.00
C ASP A 118 -7.80 3.90 -0.23
N TYR A 119 -7.79 3.96 1.10
CA TYR A 119 -7.14 2.95 1.95
C TYR A 119 -8.08 1.81 2.32
N ALA A 120 -8.05 0.75 1.51
CA ALA A 120 -8.96 -0.41 1.62
C ALA A 120 -9.05 -1.03 3.02
N GLU A 121 -7.93 -1.08 3.74
CA GLU A 121 -7.85 -1.72 5.06
C GLU A 121 -8.55 -0.90 6.16
N GLY A 122 -8.66 0.43 6.02
CA GLY A 122 -9.46 1.26 6.93
C GLY A 122 -10.94 0.86 6.90
N TRP A 123 -11.48 0.67 5.70
CA TRP A 123 -12.84 0.19 5.49
C TRP A 123 -13.03 -1.24 6.03
N ASN A 124 -12.08 -2.13 5.78
CA ASN A 124 -12.14 -3.52 6.25
C ASN A 124 -12.17 -3.63 7.78
N ARG A 125 -11.37 -2.81 8.48
CA ARG A 125 -11.42 -2.75 9.95
C ARG A 125 -12.72 -2.18 10.47
N ARG A 126 -13.26 -1.16 9.82
CA ARG A 126 -14.58 -0.61 10.19
C ARG A 126 -15.70 -1.64 9.97
N ALA A 127 -15.65 -2.36 8.86
CA ALA A 127 -16.55 -3.47 8.59
C ALA A 127 -16.50 -4.54 9.69
N THR A 128 -15.29 -4.88 10.15
CA THR A 128 -15.09 -5.85 11.23
C THR A 128 -15.72 -5.38 12.54
N VAL A 129 -15.54 -4.11 12.92
CA VAL A 129 -16.18 -3.54 14.12
C VAL A 129 -17.70 -3.55 13.99
N HIS A 130 -18.24 -3.15 12.82
CA HIS A 130 -19.67 -3.23 12.57
C HIS A 130 -20.22 -4.67 12.62
N PHE A 131 -19.47 -5.64 12.11
CA PHE A 131 -19.81 -7.06 12.22
C PHE A 131 -19.89 -7.52 13.68
N LEU A 132 -18.88 -7.19 14.50
CA LEU A 132 -18.85 -7.52 15.93
C LEU A 132 -20.04 -6.90 16.71
N MET A 133 -20.52 -5.74 16.25
CA MET A 133 -21.73 -5.09 16.78
C MET A 133 -23.05 -5.62 16.18
N LYS A 134 -23.00 -6.64 15.30
CA LYS A 134 -24.15 -7.17 14.53
C LYS A 134 -24.82 -6.15 13.61
N ASN A 135 -24.11 -5.09 13.24
CA ASN A 135 -24.53 -4.09 12.27
C ASN A 135 -24.20 -4.55 10.85
N TYR A 136 -24.78 -5.68 10.43
CA TYR A 136 -24.42 -6.37 9.18
C TYR A 136 -24.57 -5.49 7.93
N GLY A 137 -25.61 -4.64 7.85
CA GLY A 137 -25.80 -3.74 6.71
C GLY A 137 -24.65 -2.73 6.54
N LYS A 138 -24.17 -2.14 7.64
CA LYS A 138 -23.02 -1.23 7.61
C LYS A 138 -21.73 -2.00 7.30
N SER A 139 -21.56 -3.17 7.91
CA SER A 139 -20.40 -4.03 7.64
C SER A 139 -20.30 -4.42 6.15
N MET A 140 -21.42 -4.81 5.54
CA MET A 140 -21.47 -5.13 4.11
C MET A 140 -21.16 -3.92 3.22
N SER A 141 -21.63 -2.72 3.58
CA SER A 141 -21.30 -1.49 2.85
C SER A 141 -19.79 -1.21 2.87
N ASP A 142 -19.15 -1.42 4.03
CA ASP A 142 -17.72 -1.21 4.17
C ASP A 142 -16.90 -2.30 3.47
N ILE A 143 -17.35 -3.56 3.53
CA ILE A 143 -16.77 -4.67 2.75
C ILE A 143 -16.84 -4.38 1.25
N ASP A 144 -17.98 -3.89 0.75
CA ASP A 144 -18.12 -3.55 -0.66
C ASP A 144 -17.09 -2.49 -1.08
N HIS A 145 -16.93 -1.44 -0.27
CA HIS A 145 -15.91 -0.42 -0.52
C HIS A 145 -14.49 -0.97 -0.47
N THR A 146 -14.17 -1.85 0.50
CA THR A 146 -12.88 -2.57 0.52
C THR A 146 -12.65 -3.36 -0.77
N LEU A 147 -13.65 -4.07 -1.27
CA LEU A 147 -13.54 -4.94 -2.45
C LEU A 147 -13.53 -4.15 -3.76
N GLN A 148 -14.07 -2.94 -3.79
CA GLN A 148 -13.88 -2.01 -4.90
C GLN A 148 -12.43 -1.52 -5.00
N LEU A 149 -11.76 -1.30 -3.86
CA LEU A 149 -10.37 -0.84 -3.81
C LEU A 149 -9.36 -1.99 -3.98
N GLU A 150 -9.60 -3.15 -3.37
CA GLU A 150 -8.79 -4.36 -3.51
C GLU A 150 -9.70 -5.60 -3.66
N PRO A 151 -10.00 -6.00 -4.92
CA PRO A 151 -10.88 -7.13 -5.20
C PRO A 151 -10.38 -8.48 -4.67
N ARG A 152 -9.08 -8.61 -4.36
CA ARG A 152 -8.47 -9.84 -3.83
C ARG A 152 -8.40 -9.84 -2.30
N HIS A 153 -9.09 -8.92 -1.64
CA HIS A 153 -9.03 -8.78 -0.19
C HIS A 153 -9.72 -9.96 0.52
N PHE A 154 -8.96 -11.02 0.77
CA PHE A 154 -9.50 -12.26 1.32
C PHE A 154 -10.08 -12.09 2.74
N GLY A 155 -9.62 -11.09 3.51
CA GLY A 155 -10.25 -10.71 4.80
C GLY A 155 -11.70 -10.23 4.64
N ALA A 156 -11.95 -9.24 3.79
CA ALA A 156 -13.30 -8.72 3.52
C ALA A 156 -14.22 -9.76 2.85
N LEU A 157 -13.70 -10.59 1.94
CA LEU A 157 -14.47 -11.72 1.38
C LEU A 157 -14.87 -12.74 2.46
N SER A 158 -13.98 -13.01 3.41
CA SER A 158 -14.28 -13.88 4.56
C SER A 158 -15.35 -13.27 5.47
N GLY A 159 -15.25 -11.95 5.74
CA GLY A 159 -16.29 -11.21 6.46
C GLY A 159 -17.65 -11.26 5.76
N LEU A 160 -17.69 -11.09 4.44
CA LEU A 160 -18.91 -11.24 3.65
C LEU A 160 -19.50 -12.65 3.80
N ALA A 161 -18.67 -13.68 3.64
CA ALA A 161 -19.10 -15.06 3.76
C ALA A 161 -19.68 -15.36 5.15
N GLN A 162 -19.05 -14.83 6.20
CA GLN A 162 -19.54 -14.98 7.57
C GLN A 162 -20.88 -14.27 7.79
N ILE A 163 -21.05 -13.05 7.29
CA ILE A 163 -22.34 -12.34 7.35
C ILE A 163 -23.44 -13.11 6.63
N MET A 164 -23.15 -13.65 5.44
CA MET A 164 -24.12 -14.45 4.68
C MET A 164 -24.52 -15.71 5.45
N ALA A 165 -23.58 -16.38 6.10
CA ALA A 165 -23.86 -17.55 6.92
C ALA A 165 -24.74 -17.18 8.13
N GLU A 166 -24.38 -16.13 8.88
CA GLU A 166 -25.12 -15.69 10.08
C GLU A 166 -26.53 -15.16 9.76
N THR A 167 -26.74 -14.67 8.55
CA THR A 167 -28.05 -14.19 8.09
C THR A 167 -28.88 -15.25 7.35
N GLY A 168 -28.42 -16.51 7.33
CA GLY A 168 -29.14 -17.65 6.75
C GLY A 168 -28.99 -17.82 5.24
N HIS A 169 -28.16 -17.01 4.58
CA HIS A 169 -27.89 -17.07 3.14
C HIS A 169 -26.75 -18.07 2.85
N LYS A 170 -26.95 -19.36 3.20
CA LYS A 170 -25.91 -20.40 3.13
C LYS A 170 -25.27 -20.57 1.76
N GLN A 171 -26.06 -20.54 0.68
CA GLN A 171 -25.55 -20.62 -0.69
C GLN A 171 -24.61 -19.45 -1.01
N SER A 172 -25.01 -18.22 -0.67
CA SER A 172 -24.18 -17.03 -0.86
C SER A 172 -22.90 -17.07 -0.01
N ALA A 173 -22.98 -17.63 1.20
CA ALA A 173 -21.81 -17.83 2.05
C ALA A 173 -20.80 -18.82 1.42
N LEU A 174 -21.30 -19.95 0.89
CA LEU A 174 -20.49 -20.94 0.19
C LEU A 174 -19.76 -20.32 -1.02
N GLU A 175 -20.48 -19.55 -1.83
CA GLU A 175 -19.89 -18.86 -2.99
C GLU A 175 -18.81 -17.85 -2.58
N ALA A 176 -19.02 -17.11 -1.50
CA ALA A 176 -18.03 -16.16 -0.97
C ALA A 176 -16.78 -16.89 -0.45
N TRP A 177 -16.91 -17.99 0.28
CA TRP A 177 -15.77 -18.80 0.71
C TRP A 177 -15.01 -19.44 -0.46
N GLN A 178 -15.70 -19.87 -1.51
CA GLN A 178 -15.05 -20.37 -2.72
C GLN A 178 -14.24 -19.28 -3.44
N LYS A 179 -14.72 -18.03 -3.44
CA LYS A 179 -13.92 -16.88 -3.93
C LYS A 179 -12.66 -16.67 -3.09
N VAL A 180 -12.75 -16.80 -1.76
CA VAL A 180 -11.57 -16.77 -0.88
C VAL A 180 -10.56 -17.84 -1.29
N LEU A 181 -10.99 -19.09 -1.49
CA LEU A 181 -10.11 -20.20 -1.89
C LEU A 181 -9.53 -20.05 -3.31
N THR A 182 -10.14 -19.25 -4.17
CA THR A 182 -9.57 -18.91 -5.48
C THR A 182 -8.31 -18.02 -5.34
N ILE A 183 -8.24 -17.23 -4.27
CA ILE A 183 -7.15 -16.29 -3.96
C ILE A 183 -6.13 -16.93 -3.00
N TYR A 184 -6.61 -17.55 -1.93
CA TYR A 184 -5.83 -18.21 -0.89
C TYR A 184 -6.29 -19.67 -0.74
N PRO A 185 -5.83 -20.59 -1.62
CA PRO A 185 -6.29 -21.98 -1.64
C PRO A 185 -5.99 -22.76 -0.36
N MET A 186 -4.92 -22.41 0.34
CA MET A 186 -4.46 -23.11 1.56
C MET A 186 -5.03 -22.52 2.86
N MET A 187 -6.06 -21.67 2.79
CA MET A 187 -6.70 -21.14 3.98
C MET A 187 -7.62 -22.20 4.61
N ARG A 188 -7.17 -22.83 5.70
CA ARG A 188 -7.89 -23.93 6.37
C ARG A 188 -9.30 -23.56 6.79
N SER A 189 -9.47 -22.40 7.44
CA SER A 189 -10.79 -21.93 7.86
C SER A 189 -11.78 -21.84 6.69
N ALA A 190 -11.36 -21.35 5.53
CA ALA A 190 -12.22 -21.29 4.34
C ALA A 190 -12.53 -22.68 3.76
N GLN A 191 -11.56 -23.61 3.77
CA GLN A 191 -11.81 -25.01 3.36
C GLN A 191 -12.83 -25.69 4.25
N ASP A 192 -12.69 -25.54 5.56
CA ASP A 192 -13.59 -26.12 6.56
C ASP A 192 -15.02 -25.58 6.36
N GLN A 193 -15.16 -24.25 6.19
CA GLN A 193 -16.46 -23.61 5.94
C GLN A 193 -17.11 -24.09 4.62
N VAL A 194 -16.34 -24.25 3.54
CA VAL A 194 -16.84 -24.81 2.29
C VAL A 194 -17.35 -26.24 2.48
N SER A 195 -16.60 -27.07 3.21
CA SER A 195 -17.02 -28.45 3.51
C SER A 195 -18.34 -28.48 4.27
N THR A 196 -18.42 -27.75 5.39
CA THR A 196 -19.61 -27.70 6.24
C THR A 196 -20.83 -27.19 5.49
N LEU A 197 -20.73 -26.06 4.80
CA LEU A 197 -21.86 -25.48 4.07
C LEU A 197 -22.33 -26.38 2.91
N SER A 198 -21.40 -27.08 2.24
CA SER A 198 -21.77 -28.00 1.16
C SER A 198 -22.55 -29.21 1.68
N GLU A 199 -22.15 -29.76 2.84
CA GLU A 199 -22.86 -30.87 3.49
C GLU A 199 -24.26 -30.46 3.95
N GLU A 200 -24.39 -29.30 4.59
CA GLU A 200 -25.69 -28.79 5.04
C GLU A 200 -26.66 -28.59 3.87
N LEU A 201 -26.20 -27.96 2.79
CA LEU A 201 -27.03 -27.71 1.60
C LEU A 201 -27.44 -29.00 0.88
N ALA A 202 -26.57 -30.02 0.88
CA ALA A 202 -26.91 -31.33 0.34
C ALA A 202 -27.96 -32.07 1.21
N GLY A 203 -27.91 -31.89 2.53
CA GLY A 203 -28.85 -32.49 3.47
C GLY A 203 -30.24 -31.83 3.48
N GLU A 204 -30.33 -30.54 3.17
CA GLU A 204 -31.61 -29.80 3.09
C GLU A 204 -32.43 -30.10 1.83
N GLY A 205 -31.83 -30.74 0.82
CA GLY A 205 -32.47 -31.09 -0.45
C GLY A 205 -33.18 -32.46 -0.48
N ILE A 206 -33.25 -33.17 0.65
CA ILE A 206 -33.80 -34.52 0.80
C ILE A 206 -35.10 -34.48 1.61
#